data_AF-A0A6G4AHB4-F1
#
_entry.id   AF-A0A6G4AHB4-F1
#
_cell.length_a   1.000
_cell.length_b   1.000
_cell.length_c   1.000
_cell.angle_alpha   90.00
_cell.angle_beta   90.00
_cell.angle_gamma   90.00
#
_symmetry.space_group_name_H-M   'P 1'
#
loop_
_entity.id
_entity.type
_entity.pdbx_description
1 polymer ?
#
loop_
_entity_poly.entity_id
_entity_poly.type
_entity_poly.pdbx_seq_one_letter_code
_entity_poly.pdbx_strand_id
1 'polypeptide(L)'
;MQPEPTGHLQAMAEAITLTLSEHDQERLDSLASVRKDKAVWEHQRKYEQSKREYLGDDVLKDTGSAVVWWLAKNDDQVHKAVEDLGLLAQLTSAANDTDVPERLLHLLSPPNTEDAEPEEADSLGTADQPLGQTGSTADHFDAFLQGMGLDAGDVRRGILTRQIAEILVTQGRNETAEELLRRFDAPATPFDDDFDRNSTGGDGSGP
;
A
#
# COMPACT_ATOMS: atom_id res chain seq x y z
N MET A 1 -46.66 41.80 -22.31
CA MET A 1 -47.85 40.93 -22.43
C MET A 1 -49.01 41.79 -22.91
N GLN A 2 -49.60 41.47 -24.06
CA GLN A 2 -50.87 42.07 -24.49
C GLN A 2 -52.01 41.25 -23.87
N PRO A 3 -53.03 41.87 -23.27
CA PRO A 3 -54.16 41.14 -22.71
C PRO A 3 -55.00 40.50 -23.83
N GLU A 4 -55.36 39.23 -23.64
CA GLU A 4 -56.21 38.48 -24.55
C GLU A 4 -57.68 38.91 -24.35
N PRO A 5 -58.46 39.14 -25.42
CA PRO A 5 -59.83 39.67 -25.35
C PRO A 5 -60.83 38.78 -24.56
N THR A 6 -60.46 37.55 -24.23
CA THR A 6 -61.25 36.63 -23.39
C THR A 6 -61.13 36.91 -21.88
N GLY A 7 -60.31 37.87 -21.46
CA GLY A 7 -60.12 38.19 -20.03
C GLY A 7 -59.15 37.25 -19.31
N HIS A 8 -58.45 36.39 -20.04
CA HIS A 8 -57.40 35.52 -19.52
C HIS A 8 -56.01 36.07 -19.81
N LEU A 9 -55.13 36.06 -18.83
CA LEU A 9 -53.74 36.50 -18.94
C LEU A 9 -52.82 35.28 -18.92
N GLN A 10 -52.14 35.00 -20.04
CA GLN A 10 -51.10 33.98 -20.09
C GLN A 10 -49.76 34.62 -19.72
N ALA A 11 -49.21 34.22 -18.56
CA ALA A 11 -47.90 34.64 -18.09
C ALA A 11 -46.96 33.43 -18.08
N MET A 12 -45.77 33.60 -18.66
CA MET A 12 -44.66 32.66 -18.57
C MET A 12 -43.50 33.35 -17.86
N ALA A 13 -42.84 32.62 -16.97
CA ALA A 13 -41.58 33.02 -16.38
C ALA A 13 -40.48 32.11 -16.96
N GLU A 14 -39.46 32.72 -17.55
CA GLU A 14 -38.36 32.01 -18.21
C GLU A 14 -37.25 31.61 -17.23
N ALA A 15 -37.03 32.41 -16.18
CA ALA A 15 -35.99 32.17 -15.19
C ALA A 15 -36.55 32.31 -13.77
N ILE A 16 -36.92 31.17 -13.18
CA ILE A 16 -37.33 31.09 -11.77
C ILE A 16 -36.11 30.63 -10.97
N THR A 17 -35.63 31.49 -10.07
CA THR A 17 -34.55 31.18 -9.15
C THR A 17 -35.12 30.89 -7.77
N LEU A 18 -34.67 29.80 -7.13
CA LEU A 18 -35.10 29.43 -5.78
C LEU A 18 -33.94 29.67 -4.82
N THR A 19 -34.16 30.51 -3.81
CA THR A 19 -33.16 30.81 -2.78
C THR A 19 -33.47 30.00 -1.53
N LEU A 20 -32.57 29.10 -1.16
CA LEU A 20 -32.65 28.32 0.07
C LEU A 20 -31.93 29.05 1.21
N SER A 21 -32.37 28.83 2.45
CA SER A 21 -31.59 29.24 3.62
C SER A 21 -30.26 28.47 3.65
N GLU A 22 -29.23 29.04 4.25
CA GLU A 22 -27.90 28.43 4.36
C GLU A 22 -27.98 27.04 5.01
N HIS A 23 -28.73 26.93 6.11
CA HIS A 23 -28.98 25.65 6.79
C HIS A 23 -29.67 24.61 5.90
N ASP A 24 -30.55 25.02 4.99
CA ASP A 24 -31.21 24.09 4.07
C ASP A 24 -30.27 23.65 2.94
N GLN A 25 -29.38 24.54 2.49
CA GLN A 25 -28.33 24.20 1.52
C GLN A 25 -27.35 23.19 2.11
N GLU A 26 -26.83 23.44 3.32
CA GLU A 26 -25.92 22.53 4.02
C GLU A 26 -26.52 21.12 4.20
N ARG A 27 -27.80 21.05 4.57
CA ARG A 27 -28.51 19.77 4.70
C ARG A 27 -28.62 19.04 3.36
N LEU A 28 -28.89 19.76 2.27
CA LEU A 28 -28.96 19.16 0.94
C LEU A 28 -27.59 18.69 0.44
N ASP A 29 -26.55 19.46 0.70
CA ASP A 29 -25.17 19.10 0.34
C ASP A 29 -24.70 17.87 1.11
N SER A 30 -24.98 17.80 2.40
CA SER A 30 -24.72 16.63 3.23
C SER A 30 -25.44 15.39 2.68
N LEU A 31 -26.74 15.53 2.35
CA LEU A 31 -27.53 14.44 1.78
C LEU A 31 -27.02 14.02 0.40
N ALA A 32 -26.55 14.97 -0.41
CA ALA A 32 -25.94 14.69 -1.71
C ALA A 32 -24.62 13.93 -1.56
N SER A 33 -23.79 14.28 -0.57
CA SER A 33 -22.55 13.54 -0.25
C SER A 33 -22.87 12.10 0.13
N VAL A 34 -23.77 11.89 1.10
CA VAL A 34 -24.13 10.54 1.57
C VAL A 34 -24.67 9.67 0.41
N ARG A 35 -25.43 10.25 -0.52
CA ARG A 35 -25.91 9.52 -1.71
C ARG A 35 -24.78 9.13 -2.65
N LYS A 36 -23.82 10.02 -2.88
CA LYS A 36 -22.63 9.73 -3.72
C LYS A 36 -21.79 8.64 -3.05
N ASP A 37 -21.54 8.75 -1.76
CA ASP A 37 -20.76 7.78 -0.99
C ASP A 37 -21.43 6.39 -1.01
N LYS A 38 -22.76 6.35 -0.83
CA LYS A 38 -23.54 5.12 -0.98
C LYS A 38 -23.39 4.52 -2.38
N ALA A 39 -23.49 5.32 -3.43
CA ALA A 39 -23.35 4.83 -4.80
C ALA A 39 -21.94 4.27 -5.06
N VAL A 40 -20.89 4.93 -4.56
CA VAL A 40 -19.51 4.43 -4.61
C VAL A 40 -19.38 3.12 -3.87
N TRP A 41 -19.91 3.03 -2.65
CA TRP A 41 -19.88 1.80 -1.86
C TRP A 41 -20.63 0.64 -2.53
N GLU A 42 -21.82 0.89 -3.08
CA GLU A 42 -22.59 -0.12 -3.81
C GLU A 42 -21.84 -0.62 -5.05
N HIS A 43 -21.20 0.28 -5.79
CA HIS A 43 -20.38 -0.08 -6.93
C HIS A 43 -19.17 -0.93 -6.52
N GLN A 44 -18.45 -0.53 -5.47
CA GLN A 44 -17.31 -1.30 -4.97
C GLN A 44 -17.73 -2.68 -4.46
N ARG A 45 -18.83 -2.75 -3.69
CA ARG A 45 -19.37 -4.02 -3.21
C ARG A 45 -19.74 -4.93 -4.37
N LYS A 46 -20.42 -4.39 -5.39
CA LYS A 46 -20.80 -5.14 -6.58
C LYS A 46 -19.59 -5.61 -7.36
N TYR A 47 -18.57 -4.77 -7.51
CA TYR A 47 -17.31 -5.13 -8.15
C TYR A 47 -16.64 -6.30 -7.41
N GLU A 48 -16.52 -6.24 -6.09
CA GLU A 48 -15.95 -7.33 -5.29
C GLU A 48 -16.79 -8.61 -5.37
N GLN A 49 -18.12 -8.49 -5.34
CA GLN A 49 -19.03 -9.62 -5.49
C GLN A 49 -18.87 -10.29 -6.87
N SER A 50 -18.92 -9.51 -7.95
CA SER A 50 -18.73 -10.01 -9.31
C SER A 50 -17.34 -10.60 -9.52
N LYS A 51 -16.31 -10.06 -8.87
CA LYS A 51 -14.96 -10.64 -8.89
C LYS A 51 -14.92 -11.99 -8.19
N ARG A 52 -15.58 -12.15 -7.04
CA ARG A 52 -15.68 -13.43 -6.34
C ARG A 52 -16.47 -14.46 -7.14
N GLU A 53 -17.58 -14.05 -7.73
CA GLU A 53 -18.40 -14.88 -8.61
C GLU A 53 -17.59 -15.34 -9.82
N TYR A 54 -16.90 -14.44 -10.52
CA TYR A 54 -16.01 -14.80 -11.62
C TYR A 54 -14.89 -15.75 -11.19
N LEU A 55 -14.19 -15.45 -10.08
CA LEU A 55 -13.11 -16.32 -9.61
C LEU A 55 -13.62 -17.69 -9.13
N GLY A 56 -14.77 -17.76 -8.49
CA GLY A 56 -15.34 -19.01 -7.99
C GLY A 56 -15.96 -19.84 -9.11
N ASP A 57 -16.89 -19.26 -9.85
CA ASP A 57 -17.76 -20.00 -10.78
C ASP A 57 -17.13 -20.18 -12.17
N ASP A 58 -16.16 -19.35 -12.56
CA ASP A 58 -15.49 -19.43 -13.86
C ASP A 58 -14.05 -19.94 -13.71
N VAL A 59 -13.25 -19.31 -12.85
CA VAL A 59 -11.81 -19.63 -12.75
C VAL A 59 -11.53 -20.88 -11.91
N LEU A 60 -12.00 -20.91 -10.67
CA LEU A 60 -11.65 -21.96 -9.69
C LEU A 60 -12.70 -23.07 -9.60
N LYS A 61 -13.66 -23.11 -10.52
CA LYS A 61 -14.70 -24.14 -10.60
C LYS A 61 -14.13 -25.55 -10.68
N ASP A 62 -13.08 -25.71 -11.47
CA ASP A 62 -12.35 -26.96 -11.63
C ASP A 62 -10.88 -26.67 -12.01
N THR A 63 -10.01 -27.64 -11.81
CA THR A 63 -8.57 -27.50 -12.09
C THR A 63 -8.29 -27.14 -13.55
N GLY A 64 -9.11 -27.59 -14.51
CA GLY A 64 -8.93 -27.28 -15.92
C GLY A 64 -9.22 -25.81 -16.22
N SER A 65 -10.31 -25.26 -15.68
CA SER A 65 -10.67 -23.85 -15.81
C SER A 65 -9.59 -22.95 -15.18
N ALA A 66 -9.02 -23.36 -14.06
CA ALA A 66 -7.92 -22.64 -13.41
C ALA A 66 -6.64 -22.63 -14.26
N VAL A 67 -6.31 -23.75 -14.93
CA VAL A 67 -5.16 -23.84 -15.84
C VAL A 67 -5.35 -22.95 -17.08
N VAL A 68 -6.54 -22.96 -17.68
CA VAL A 68 -6.85 -22.09 -18.84
C VAL A 68 -6.73 -20.62 -18.45
N TRP A 69 -7.28 -20.25 -17.29
CA TRP A 69 -7.14 -18.90 -16.77
C TRP A 69 -5.69 -18.53 -16.49
N TRP A 70 -4.92 -19.44 -15.89
CA TRP A 70 -3.50 -19.22 -15.61
C TRP A 70 -2.71 -19.00 -16.90
N LEU A 71 -2.96 -19.78 -17.96
CA LEU A 71 -2.31 -19.61 -19.27
C LEU A 71 -2.66 -18.26 -19.89
N ALA A 72 -3.94 -17.89 -19.90
CA ALA A 72 -4.41 -16.61 -20.42
C ALA A 72 -3.80 -15.42 -19.66
N LYS A 73 -3.45 -15.60 -18.38
CA LYS A 73 -2.84 -14.56 -17.54
C LYS A 73 -1.32 -14.50 -17.62
N ASN A 74 -0.66 -15.58 -18.04
CA ASN A 74 0.80 -15.75 -18.04
C ASN A 74 1.39 -15.98 -19.44
N ASP A 75 0.79 -15.36 -20.47
CA ASP A 75 1.27 -15.40 -21.86
C ASP A 75 1.50 -16.82 -22.40
N ASP A 76 0.56 -17.73 -22.12
CA ASP A 76 0.58 -19.12 -22.60
C ASP A 76 1.85 -19.91 -22.23
N GLN A 77 2.45 -19.65 -21.07
CA GLN A 77 3.60 -20.38 -20.55
C GLN A 77 3.26 -21.83 -20.14
N VAL A 78 3.06 -22.71 -21.13
CA VAL A 78 2.59 -24.09 -20.93
C VAL A 78 3.47 -24.91 -19.98
N HIS A 79 4.80 -24.76 -20.05
CA HIS A 79 5.70 -25.54 -19.21
C HIS A 79 5.48 -25.26 -17.72
N LYS A 80 5.41 -23.99 -17.33
CA LYS A 80 5.11 -23.57 -15.96
C LYS A 80 3.69 -23.93 -15.53
N ALA A 81 2.71 -23.86 -16.44
CA ALA A 81 1.35 -24.30 -16.12
C ALA A 81 1.30 -25.78 -15.71
N VAL A 82 2.16 -26.62 -16.31
CA VAL A 82 2.29 -28.04 -15.96
C VAL A 82 3.02 -28.21 -14.62
N GLU A 83 4.04 -27.40 -14.33
CA GLU A 83 4.72 -27.38 -13.03
C GLU A 83 3.76 -26.97 -11.90
N ASP A 84 2.99 -25.90 -12.12
CA ASP A 84 2.03 -25.35 -11.16
C ASP A 84 0.72 -26.14 -11.08
N LEU A 85 0.55 -27.20 -11.90
CA LEU A 85 -0.69 -27.96 -11.99
C LEU A 85 -1.14 -28.53 -10.64
N GLY A 86 -0.19 -28.98 -9.81
CA GLY A 86 -0.45 -29.45 -8.45
C GLY A 86 -1.00 -28.33 -7.54
N LEU A 87 -0.40 -27.15 -7.61
CA LEU A 87 -0.83 -25.97 -6.84
C LEU A 87 -2.21 -25.49 -7.29
N LEU A 88 -2.46 -25.46 -8.59
CA LEU A 88 -3.77 -25.11 -9.14
C LEU A 88 -4.84 -26.12 -8.70
N ALA A 89 -4.52 -27.41 -8.70
CA ALA A 89 -5.42 -28.43 -8.18
C ALA A 89 -5.75 -28.19 -6.70
N GLN A 90 -4.74 -27.94 -5.87
CA GLN A 90 -4.92 -27.63 -4.45
C GLN A 90 -5.76 -26.38 -4.22
N LEU A 91 -5.52 -25.30 -4.97
CA LEU A 91 -6.29 -24.06 -4.89
C LEU A 91 -7.75 -24.28 -5.29
N THR A 92 -8.02 -25.03 -6.37
CA THR A 92 -9.39 -25.34 -6.77
C THR A 92 -10.11 -26.24 -5.77
N SER A 93 -9.43 -27.24 -5.22
CA SER A 93 -9.98 -28.11 -4.18
C SER A 93 -10.31 -27.32 -2.91
N ALA A 94 -9.41 -26.45 -2.46
CA ALA A 94 -9.65 -25.58 -1.30
C ALA A 94 -10.77 -24.56 -1.54
N ALA A 95 -10.90 -24.02 -2.76
CA ALA A 95 -11.96 -23.08 -3.10
C ALA A 95 -13.37 -23.71 -3.12
N ASN A 96 -13.45 -25.03 -3.31
CA ASN A 96 -14.70 -25.78 -3.42
C ASN A 96 -14.98 -26.69 -2.21
N ASP A 97 -14.17 -26.61 -1.14
CA ASP A 97 -14.26 -27.51 0.03
C ASP A 97 -14.24 -29.00 -0.36
N THR A 98 -13.38 -29.38 -1.31
CA THR A 98 -13.23 -30.75 -1.81
C THR A 98 -11.79 -31.25 -1.65
N ASP A 99 -11.61 -32.57 -1.65
CA ASP A 99 -10.26 -33.16 -1.67
C ASP A 99 -9.59 -32.97 -3.04
N VAL A 100 -8.25 -33.02 -3.05
CA VAL A 100 -7.48 -32.99 -4.31
C VAL A 100 -7.65 -34.32 -5.04
N PRO A 101 -7.93 -34.32 -6.36
CA PRO A 101 -8.07 -35.55 -7.13
C PRO A 101 -6.87 -36.48 -6.99
N GLU A 102 -7.11 -37.77 -6.72
CA GLU A 102 -6.04 -38.77 -6.48
C GLU A 102 -4.98 -38.79 -7.58
N ARG A 103 -5.42 -38.63 -8.84
CA ARG A 103 -4.56 -38.54 -10.02
C ARG A 103 -3.57 -37.37 -10.00
N LEU A 104 -3.81 -36.33 -9.22
CA LEU A 104 -2.94 -35.14 -9.08
C LEU A 104 -2.22 -35.10 -7.74
N LEU A 105 -2.52 -35.99 -6.78
CA LEU A 105 -1.85 -36.03 -5.48
C LEU A 105 -0.34 -36.22 -5.60
N HIS A 106 0.13 -36.95 -6.61
CA HIS A 106 1.57 -37.15 -6.84
C HIS A 106 2.31 -35.87 -7.24
N LEU A 107 1.59 -34.83 -7.70
CA LEU A 107 2.15 -33.52 -8.03
C LEU A 107 2.15 -32.57 -6.83
N LEU A 108 1.41 -32.91 -5.78
CA LEU A 108 1.58 -32.26 -4.50
C LEU A 108 2.86 -32.84 -3.91
N SER A 109 3.98 -32.15 -4.11
CA SER A 109 5.16 -32.41 -3.28
C SER A 109 4.69 -32.38 -1.82
N PRO A 110 5.12 -33.33 -0.96
CA PRO A 110 4.91 -33.16 0.47
C PRO A 110 5.44 -31.76 0.83
N PRO A 111 4.81 -31.04 1.77
CA PRO A 111 5.41 -29.82 2.27
C PRO A 111 6.82 -30.21 2.68
N ASN A 112 7.82 -29.70 1.98
CA ASN A 112 9.20 -29.89 2.34
C ASN A 112 9.34 -29.38 3.77
N THR A 113 9.32 -30.29 4.73
CA THR A 113 9.96 -30.15 6.04
C THR A 113 11.48 -30.20 5.85
N GLU A 114 11.99 -29.61 4.77
CA GLU A 114 13.39 -29.57 4.35
C GLU A 114 13.88 -28.12 4.21
N ASP A 115 13.09 -27.12 4.67
CA ASP A 115 13.62 -25.88 5.27
C ASP A 115 13.70 -25.99 6.81
N ALA A 116 13.46 -27.19 7.35
CA ALA A 116 13.78 -27.55 8.72
C ALA A 116 14.94 -28.56 8.70
N GLU A 117 16.13 -28.09 8.32
CA GLU A 117 17.37 -28.82 8.60
C GLU A 117 17.44 -29.10 10.11
N PRO A 118 17.59 -30.37 10.53
CA PRO A 118 17.97 -30.68 11.90
C PRO A 118 19.46 -30.38 12.04
N GLU A 119 19.79 -29.13 12.33
CA GLU A 119 21.10 -28.73 12.85
C GLU A 119 21.28 -29.42 14.22
N GLU A 120 21.84 -30.64 14.18
CA GLU A 120 22.35 -31.30 15.36
C GLU A 120 23.49 -30.47 15.95
N ALA A 121 23.23 -29.99 17.15
CA ALA A 121 24.18 -29.31 17.99
C ALA A 121 25.44 -30.17 18.21
N ASP A 122 26.60 -29.64 17.86
CA ASP A 122 27.74 -29.75 18.77
C ASP A 122 28.66 -28.51 18.74
N SER A 123 28.70 -27.89 19.91
CA SER A 123 29.84 -27.20 20.53
C SER A 123 30.25 -25.76 20.14
N LEU A 124 29.82 -24.86 21.05
CA LEU A 124 30.63 -23.93 21.85
C LEU A 124 31.05 -22.58 21.22
N GLY A 125 30.40 -21.50 21.70
CA GLY A 125 30.99 -20.16 21.57
C GLY A 125 30.10 -18.94 21.84
N THR A 126 29.41 -18.91 22.98
CA THR A 126 29.06 -17.70 23.77
C THR A 126 28.80 -16.36 23.05
N ALA A 127 27.52 -16.03 22.83
CA ALA A 127 26.98 -14.71 23.15
C ALA A 127 25.45 -14.76 23.12
N ASP A 128 24.90 -14.80 24.32
CA ASP A 128 23.54 -14.39 24.72
C ASP A 128 22.88 -13.41 23.72
N GLN A 129 21.90 -13.90 22.95
CA GLN A 129 20.90 -13.06 22.27
C GLN A 129 19.52 -13.71 22.49
N PRO A 130 18.67 -13.12 23.32
CA PRO A 130 17.31 -13.61 23.51
C PRO A 130 16.49 -13.41 22.24
N LEU A 131 15.88 -14.51 21.77
CA LEU A 131 14.75 -14.53 20.85
C LEU A 131 13.65 -13.58 21.34
N GLY A 132 13.47 -12.44 20.66
CA GLY A 132 12.34 -11.55 20.90
C GLY A 132 12.63 -10.08 20.60
N GLN A 133 12.50 -9.68 19.34
CA GLN A 133 12.02 -8.34 19.00
C GLN A 133 11.57 -8.29 17.53
N THR A 134 10.26 -8.12 17.35
CA THR A 134 9.69 -7.44 16.18
C THR A 134 10.53 -6.21 15.88
N GLY A 135 11.13 -6.12 14.69
CA GLY A 135 11.82 -4.90 14.27
C GLY A 135 10.89 -3.70 14.50
N SER A 136 11.40 -2.65 15.12
CA SER A 136 10.64 -1.42 15.33
C SER A 136 10.22 -0.88 13.95
N THR A 137 9.14 -0.10 13.88
CA THR A 137 8.74 0.61 12.64
C THR A 137 9.91 1.39 12.04
N ALA A 138 10.84 1.86 12.89
CA ALA A 138 12.06 2.53 12.47
C ALA A 138 13.06 1.62 11.75
N ASP A 139 13.15 0.33 12.10
CA ASP A 139 14.04 -0.63 11.46
C ASP A 139 13.54 -0.99 10.05
N HIS A 140 12.23 -1.14 9.90
CA HIS A 140 11.61 -1.30 8.57
C HIS A 140 11.77 -0.06 7.69
N PHE A 141 11.68 1.13 8.29
CA PHE A 141 11.90 2.38 7.58
C PHE A 141 13.36 2.54 7.13
N ASP A 142 14.32 2.11 7.94
CA ASP A 142 15.74 2.10 7.56
C ASP A 142 16.00 1.17 6.36
N ALA A 143 15.44 -0.04 6.38
CA ALA A 143 15.55 -0.98 5.27
C ALA A 143 14.95 -0.42 3.97
N PHE A 144 13.83 0.30 4.06
CA PHE A 144 13.22 1.00 2.92
C PHE A 144 14.11 2.10 2.36
N LEU A 145 14.73 2.91 3.22
CA LEU A 145 15.67 3.97 2.80
C LEU A 145 16.91 3.37 2.11
N GLN A 146 17.47 2.28 2.64
CA GLN A 146 18.58 1.56 2.03
C GLN A 146 18.20 0.99 0.65
N GLY A 147 17.00 0.42 0.50
CA GLY A 147 16.50 -0.08 -0.78
C GLY A 147 16.37 1.00 -1.86
N MET A 148 16.19 2.26 -1.47
CA MET A 148 16.19 3.41 -2.39
C MET A 148 17.57 4.02 -2.62
N GLY A 149 18.63 3.47 -2.02
CA GLY A 149 19.99 4.01 -2.08
C GLY A 149 20.21 5.28 -1.26
N LEU A 150 19.37 5.51 -0.24
CA LEU A 150 19.51 6.64 0.69
C LEU A 150 20.25 6.20 1.96
N ASP A 151 21.57 6.21 1.86
CA ASP A 151 22.47 5.84 2.95
C ASP A 151 22.43 6.87 4.10
N ALA A 152 23.00 6.50 5.25
CA ALA A 152 22.95 7.26 6.49
C ALA A 152 23.50 8.71 6.40
N GLY A 153 24.24 9.05 5.33
CA GLY A 153 24.80 10.38 5.09
C GLY A 153 24.06 11.24 4.05
N ASP A 154 22.97 10.76 3.42
CA ASP A 154 22.24 11.56 2.42
C ASP A 154 21.30 12.56 3.11
N VAL A 155 21.42 13.84 2.78
CA VAL A 155 20.55 14.93 3.26
C VAL A 155 19.07 14.66 2.96
N ARG A 156 18.78 13.95 1.86
CA ARG A 156 17.42 13.56 1.45
C ARG A 156 16.75 12.61 2.44
N ARG A 157 17.53 11.85 3.21
CA ARG A 157 17.04 10.95 4.25
C ARG A 157 16.31 11.70 5.37
N GLY A 158 16.88 12.81 5.83
CA GLY A 158 16.27 13.66 6.86
C GLY A 158 15.00 14.37 6.35
N ILE A 159 15.02 14.86 5.10
CA ILE A 159 13.86 15.52 4.47
C ILE A 159 12.68 14.54 4.36
N LEU A 160 12.93 13.32 3.86
CA LEU A 160 11.89 12.31 3.70
C LEU A 160 11.35 11.81 5.05
N THR A 161 12.23 11.64 6.04
CA THR A 161 11.83 11.30 7.41
C THR A 161 10.87 12.35 7.96
N ARG A 162 11.18 13.64 7.80
CA ARG A 162 10.34 14.73 8.31
C ARG A 162 8.96 14.77 7.65
N GLN A 163 8.89 14.57 6.34
CA GLN A 163 7.61 14.50 5.61
C GLN A 163 6.74 13.34 6.09
N ILE A 164 7.34 12.17 6.32
CA ILE A 164 6.60 10.99 6.78
C ILE A 164 6.18 11.15 8.25
N ALA A 165 7.03 11.74 9.09
CA ALA A 165 6.67 12.07 10.46
C ALA A 165 5.49 13.05 10.54
N GLU A 166 5.44 14.06 9.68
CA GLU A 166 4.32 15.01 9.60
C GLU A 166 3.01 14.30 9.26
N ILE A 167 3.02 13.39 8.29
CA ILE A 167 1.86 12.56 7.93
C ILE A 167 1.43 11.69 9.12
N LEU A 168 2.38 11.05 9.82
CA LEU A 168 2.07 10.20 10.98
C LEU A 168 1.44 10.98 12.13
N VAL A 169 1.86 12.23 12.37
CA VAL A 169 1.25 13.12 13.36
C VAL A 169 -0.20 13.45 12.99
N THR A 170 -0.48 13.77 11.72
CA THR A 170 -1.87 14.02 11.27
C THR A 170 -2.80 12.81 11.45
N GLN A 171 -2.22 11.60 11.48
CA GLN A 171 -2.94 10.34 11.70
C GLN A 171 -2.98 9.92 13.18
N GLY A 172 -2.48 10.75 14.10
CA GLY A 172 -2.46 10.47 15.54
C GLY A 172 -1.39 9.47 15.99
N ARG A 173 -0.41 9.16 15.15
CA ARG A 173 0.69 8.21 15.43
C ARG A 173 1.96 8.93 15.90
N ASN A 174 1.82 9.73 16.95
CA ASN A 174 2.86 10.64 17.43
C ASN A 174 4.12 9.91 17.92
N GLU A 175 3.96 8.80 18.66
CA GLU A 175 5.09 8.03 19.19
C GLU A 175 5.98 7.45 18.08
N THR A 176 5.37 7.02 16.97
CA THR A 176 6.10 6.51 15.80
C THR A 176 6.79 7.64 15.03
N ALA A 177 6.12 8.79 14.90
CA ALA A 177 6.69 9.97 14.26
C ALA A 177 7.93 10.48 15.01
N GLU A 178 7.85 10.57 16.33
CA GLU A 178 8.96 10.96 17.20
C GLU A 178 10.12 9.97 17.12
N GLU A 179 9.84 8.66 17.08
CA GLU A 179 10.88 7.65 16.94
C GLU A 179 11.62 7.73 15.59
N LEU A 180 10.91 8.01 14.50
CA LEU A 180 11.53 8.21 13.18
C LEU A 180 12.40 9.48 13.15
N LEU A 181 11.91 10.59 13.69
CA LEU A 181 12.67 11.83 13.77
C LEU A 181 13.92 11.67 14.64
N ARG A 182 13.79 11.02 15.80
CA ARG A 182 14.92 10.77 16.70
C ARG A 182 16.04 9.97 16.04
N ARG A 183 15.70 9.04 15.16
CA ARG A 183 16.66 8.11 14.55
C ARG A 183 17.23 8.58 13.22
N PHE A 184 16.48 9.36 12.45
CA PHE A 184 16.86 9.72 11.07
C PHE A 184 16.87 11.21 10.77
N ASP A 185 16.33 12.04 11.66
CA ASP A 185 16.46 13.50 11.62
C ASP A 185 17.57 13.94 12.58
N ALA A 186 18.79 13.43 12.37
CA ALA A 186 19.97 13.96 13.05
C ALA A 186 20.26 15.37 12.49
N PRO A 187 20.59 16.36 13.35
CA PRO A 187 20.88 17.70 12.87
C PRO A 187 22.06 17.61 11.92
N ALA A 188 21.89 18.15 10.70
CA ALA A 188 23.01 18.52 9.86
C ALA A 188 23.96 19.32 10.76
N THR A 189 25.17 18.79 10.98
CA THR A 189 26.26 19.55 11.60
C THR A 189 26.28 20.91 10.93
N PRO A 190 26.19 22.02 11.68
CA PRO A 190 26.31 23.33 11.06
C PRO A 190 27.65 23.33 10.33
N PHE A 191 27.60 23.72 9.06
CA PHE A 191 28.78 23.96 8.26
C PHE A 191 29.74 24.81 9.09
N ASP A 192 30.92 24.26 9.42
CA ASP A 192 32.06 25.04 9.89
C ASP A 192 32.48 25.94 8.72
N ASP A 193 31.88 27.12 8.68
CA ASP A 193 32.27 28.21 7.80
C ASP A 193 33.53 28.86 8.41
N ASP A 194 34.67 28.17 8.28
CA ASP A 194 35.98 28.71 8.63
C ASP A 194 37.04 28.26 7.63
N PHE A 195 36.83 28.68 6.38
CA PHE A 195 37.86 28.70 5.35
C PHE A 195 38.20 30.15 4.95
N ASP A 196 38.51 30.99 5.95
CA ASP A 196 39.29 32.20 5.72
C ASP A 196 40.78 31.91 5.99
N ARG A 197 41.35 31.02 5.17
CA ARG A 197 42.81 30.90 5.02
C ARG A 197 43.28 31.96 4.02
N ASN A 198 43.30 33.21 4.45
CA ASN A 198 44.16 34.22 3.83
C ASN A 198 44.90 35.02 4.91
N SER A 199 46.02 34.47 5.39
CA SER A 199 47.20 35.21 5.84
C SER A 199 48.28 34.24 6.34
N THR A 200 48.93 33.51 5.44
CA THR A 200 50.30 33.06 5.71
C THR A 200 51.22 34.25 5.47
N GLY A 201 51.56 34.95 6.55
CA GLY A 201 52.76 35.76 6.63
C GLY A 201 53.98 34.85 6.57
N GLY A 202 54.94 35.20 5.72
CA GLY A 202 56.21 34.54 5.60
C GLY A 202 57.20 35.43 4.88
N ASP A 203 57.82 36.36 5.62
CA ASP A 203 59.21 36.68 5.35
C ASP A 203 59.93 36.91 6.68
N GLY A 204 61.05 36.20 6.84
CA GLY A 204 61.79 36.06 8.08
C GLY A 204 63.19 36.70 8.00
N SER A 205 63.69 37.13 9.16
CA SER A 205 65.11 37.27 9.56
C SER A 205 65.11 38.12 10.84
N GLY A 206 65.49 37.63 12.03
CA GLY A 206 66.86 37.27 12.43
C GLY A 206 67.63 38.56 12.79
N PRO A 207 68.27 38.70 13.97
CA PRO A 207 69.11 37.71 14.66
C PRO A 207 68.81 37.47 16.16
#